data_AF-A0A7V7UTS2-F1
#
_entry.id   AF-A0A7V7UTS2-F1
#
_cell.length_a   1.000
_cell.length_b   1.000
_cell.length_c   1.000
_cell.angle_alpha   90.00
_cell.angle_beta   90.00
_cell.angle_gamma   90.00
#
_symmetry.space_group_name_H-M   'P 1'
#
loop_
_entity.id
_entity.type
_entity.pdbx_description
1 polymer ?
#
loop_
_entity_poly.entity_id
_entity_poly.type
_entity_poly.pdbx_seq_one_letter_code
_entity_poly.pdbx_strand_id
1 'polypeptide(L)' 'MTKKNQQSLELAGRTYRPDDYKKEDQLSSGLAHTHEQVSDTLTEGTIDGKIENVNGKDIPLSKDGFDK' A
#
# COMPACT_ATOMS: atom_id res chain seq x y z
N MET A 1 -18.11 -16.10 -26.07
CA MET A 1 -17.86 -15.31 -24.84
C MET A 1 -18.23 -13.87 -25.12
N THR A 2 -18.90 -13.18 -24.19
CA THR A 2 -19.31 -11.77 -24.36
C THR A 2 -18.16 -10.82 -24.02
N LYS A 3 -18.11 -9.62 -24.64
CA LYS A 3 -17.11 -8.57 -24.36
C LYS A 3 -16.93 -8.28 -22.86
N LYS A 4 -18.03 -8.32 -22.10
CA LYS A 4 -18.06 -8.11 -20.65
C LYS A 4 -17.29 -9.19 -19.86
N ASN A 5 -17.35 -10.45 -20.32
CA ASN A 5 -16.55 -11.55 -19.73
C ASN A 5 -15.06 -11.37 -19.98
N GLN A 6 -14.66 -10.84 -21.14
CA GLN A 6 -13.24 -10.63 -21.46
C GLN A 6 -12.64 -9.53 -20.57
N GLN A 7 -13.36 -8.43 -20.35
CA GLN A 7 -12.92 -7.36 -19.43
C GLN A 7 -12.83 -7.84 -17.97
N SER A 8 -13.75 -8.70 -17.54
CA SER A 8 -13.70 -9.30 -16.19
C SER A 8 -12.48 -10.20 -16.00
N LEU A 9 -12.04 -10.90 -17.05
CA LEU A 9 -10.85 -11.75 -17.01
C LEU A 9 -9.55 -10.92 -16.97
N GLU A 10 -9.53 -9.72 -17.55
CA GLU A 10 -8.38 -8.81 -17.43
C GLU A 10 -8.23 -8.21 -16.03
N LEU A 11 -9.33 -8.11 -15.28
CA LEU A 11 -9.35 -7.65 -13.88
C LEU A 11 -8.92 -8.78 -12.91
N ALA A 12 -9.41 -9.99 -13.12
CA ALA A 12 -9.15 -11.11 -12.24
C ALA A 12 -7.67 -11.54 -12.30
N GLY A 13 -6.98 -11.48 -11.16
CA GLY A 13 -5.57 -11.89 -11.06
C GLY A 13 -4.55 -10.81 -11.47
N ARG A 14 -5.00 -9.59 -11.79
CA ARG A 14 -4.09 -8.45 -11.97
C ARG A 14 -3.42 -8.11 -10.62
N THR A 15 -2.11 -7.92 -10.65
CA THR A 15 -1.32 -7.40 -9.52
C THR A 15 -0.82 -5.98 -9.84
N TYR A 16 -0.32 -5.29 -8.81
CA TYR A 16 0.34 -4.00 -8.97
C TYR A 16 1.47 -4.05 -10.01
N ARG A 17 1.58 -2.99 -10.82
CA ARG A 17 2.70 -2.73 -11.73
C ARG A 17 3.18 -1.28 -11.54
N PRO A 18 4.48 -0.97 -11.73
CA PRO A 18 5.02 0.38 -11.55
C PRO A 18 4.28 1.49 -12.33
N ASP A 19 3.82 1.20 -13.55
CA ASP A 19 3.07 2.17 -14.35
C ASP A 19 1.67 2.48 -13.83
N ASP A 20 1.17 1.75 -12.83
CA ASP A 20 -0.16 1.97 -12.25
C ASP A 20 -0.24 3.29 -11.48
N TYR A 21 0.90 3.83 -11.03
CA TYR A 21 1.00 5.18 -10.48
C TYR A 21 0.68 6.29 -11.50
N LYS A 22 0.73 5.99 -12.81
CA LYS A 22 0.51 6.97 -13.88
C LYS A 22 -0.86 6.83 -14.56
N LYS A 23 -1.68 5.89 -14.11
CA LYS A 23 -2.98 5.58 -14.72
C LYS A 23 -4.11 6.14 -13.87
N GLU A 24 -5.10 6.69 -14.55
CA GLU A 24 -6.27 7.34 -13.94
C GLU A 24 -7.47 6.40 -13.76
N ASP A 25 -7.34 5.11 -14.14
CA ASP A 25 -8.41 4.13 -13.93
C ASP A 25 -8.45 3.63 -12.48
N GLN A 26 -9.66 3.46 -11.95
CA GLN A 26 -9.91 3.11 -10.55
C GLN A 26 -9.13 1.87 -10.07
N LEU A 27 -8.97 0.86 -10.92
CA LEU A 27 -8.26 -0.36 -10.56
C LEU A 27 -6.76 -0.08 -10.39
N SER A 28 -6.16 0.65 -11.34
CA SER A 28 -4.76 1.07 -11.25
C SER A 28 -4.52 1.97 -10.04
N SER A 29 -5.38 2.96 -9.80
CA SER A 29 -5.25 3.86 -8.65
C SER A 29 -5.35 3.11 -7.32
N GLY A 30 -6.26 2.13 -7.20
CA GLY A 30 -6.37 1.30 -5.99
C GLY A 30 -5.15 0.39 -5.77
N LEU A 31 -4.62 -0.21 -6.83
CA LEU A 31 -3.39 -1.02 -6.75
C LEU A 31 -2.17 -0.17 -6.37
N ALA A 32 -2.04 1.02 -6.94
CA ALA A 32 -0.97 1.95 -6.62
C ALA A 32 -1.05 2.46 -5.17
N HIS A 33 -2.26 2.83 -4.72
CA HIS A 33 -2.47 3.33 -3.36
C HIS A 33 -2.17 2.28 -2.29
N THR A 34 -2.57 1.02 -2.50
CA THR A 34 -2.24 -0.06 -1.55
C THR A 34 -0.75 -0.42 -1.57
N HIS A 35 -0.08 -0.32 -2.72
CA HIS A 35 1.37 -0.48 -2.81
C HIS A 35 2.12 0.62 -2.05
N GLU A 36 1.66 1.87 -2.14
CA GLU A 36 2.19 3.01 -1.38
C GLU A 36 2.02 2.78 0.12
N GLN A 37 0.80 2.47 0.60
CA GLN A 37 0.55 2.20 2.03
C GLN A 37 1.46 1.09 2.60
N VAL A 38 1.71 0.02 1.85
CA VAL A 38 2.62 -1.06 2.27
C VAL A 38 4.07 -0.58 2.34
N SER A 39 4.50 0.22 1.35
CA SER A 39 5.85 0.77 1.28
C SER A 39 6.11 1.78 2.41
N ASP A 40 5.15 2.63 2.69
CA ASP A 40 5.17 3.60 3.79
C ASP A 40 5.23 2.85 5.13
N THR A 41 4.39 1.83 5.32
CA THR A 41 4.40 1.02 6.55
C THR A 41 5.75 0.33 6.76
N LEU A 42 6.38 -0.17 5.70
CA LEU A 42 7.68 -0.82 5.78
C LEU A 42 8.82 0.18 6.11
N THR A 43 8.72 1.41 5.62
CA THR A 43 9.79 2.42 5.71
C THR A 43 9.65 3.33 6.91
N GLU A 44 8.45 3.84 7.15
CA GLU A 44 8.11 4.84 8.16
C GLU A 44 7.47 4.22 9.40
N GLY A 45 6.99 2.97 9.30
CA GLY A 45 6.26 2.29 10.35
C GLY A 45 4.75 2.52 10.27
N THR A 46 4.02 1.99 11.25
CA THR A 46 2.56 2.08 11.32
C THR A 46 2.11 3.39 11.98
N ILE A 47 0.85 3.80 11.70
CA ILE A 47 0.26 5.03 12.26
C ILE A 47 0.09 5.01 13.78
N ASP A 48 0.19 3.84 14.41
CA ASP A 48 0.18 3.70 15.87
C ASP A 48 1.46 4.24 16.54
N GLY A 49 2.47 4.58 15.72
CA GLY A 49 3.73 5.15 16.17
C GLY A 49 4.54 4.16 17.00
N LYS A 50 4.57 2.88 16.61
CA LYS A 50 5.33 1.84 17.29
C LYS A 50 6.20 1.06 16.32
N ILE A 51 7.35 0.57 16.81
CA ILE A 51 8.22 -0.37 16.12
C ILE A 51 8.33 -1.66 16.96
N GLU A 52 8.25 -2.81 16.31
CA GLU A 52 8.50 -4.10 16.94
C GLU A 52 10.02 -4.35 17.09
N ASN A 53 10.47 -4.74 18.27
CA ASN A 53 11.86 -5.14 18.48
C ASN A 53 12.12 -6.62 18.15
N VAL A 54 13.38 -7.05 18.20
CA VAL A 54 13.79 -8.45 17.93
C VAL A 54 13.13 -9.51 18.83
N ASN A 55 12.52 -9.10 19.95
CA ASN A 55 11.82 -9.97 20.88
C ASN A 55 10.29 -9.92 20.70
N GLY A 56 9.80 -9.28 19.63
CA GLY A 56 8.37 -9.16 19.35
C GLY A 56 7.61 -8.17 20.23
N LYS A 57 8.31 -7.19 20.82
CA LYS A 57 7.69 -6.19 21.71
C LYS A 57 7.60 -4.83 21.02
N ASP A 58 6.40 -4.24 21.02
CA ASP A 58 6.14 -2.86 20.63
C ASP A 58 6.96 -1.86 21.44
N ILE A 59 7.67 -0.97 20.75
CA ILE A 59 8.37 0.18 21.28
C ILE A 59 7.78 1.45 20.66
N PRO A 60 7.26 2.42 21.45
CA PRO A 60 6.79 3.69 20.93
C PRO A 60 7.92 4.47 20.23
N LEU A 61 7.63 5.02 19.05
CA LEU A 61 8.48 5.98 18.35
C LEU A 61 8.56 7.28 19.17
N SER A 62 9.76 7.86 19.27
CA SER A 62 9.92 9.17 19.89
C SER A 62 9.25 10.26 19.04
N LYS A 63 8.50 11.15 19.69
CA LYS A 63 7.80 12.28 19.06
C LYS A 63 8.55 13.61 19.15
N ASP A 64 9.77 13.60 19.68
CA ASP A 64 10.55 14.83 19.98
C ASP A 64 10.76 15.77 18.77
N GLY A 65 10.62 15.26 17.53
CA GLY A 65 10.68 16.04 16.30
C GLY A 65 9.36 16.67 15.82
N PHE A 66 8.22 16.30 16.40
CA PHE A 66 6.88 16.77 15.99
C PHE A 66 6.30 17.88 16.89
N ASP A 67 6.83 18.04 18.10
CA ASP A 67 6.33 19.00 19.11
C ASP A 67 7.01 20.40 19.04
N LYS A 68 7.38 20.89 17.85
CA LYS A 68 8.01 22.20 17.66
C LYS A 68 7.11 23.26 17.05
#